data_AF-A0A526RV79-F1
#
_entry.id   AF-A0A526RV79-F1
#
_cell.length_a   1.000
_cell.length_b   1.000
_cell.length_c   1.000
_cell.angle_alpha   90.00
_cell.angle_beta   90.00
_cell.angle_gamma   90.00
#
_symmetry.space_group_name_H-M   'P 1'
#
loop_
_entity.id
_entity.type
_entity.pdbx_description
1 polymer ?
#
loop_
_entity_poly.entity_id
_entity_poly.type
_entity_poly.pdbx_seq_one_letter_code
_entity_poly.pdbx_strand_id
1 'polypeptide(L)' 'DKPVGLVWFGLALAGQPIVAEHQLFGHKGREFIRHETVRHALELGLRALG' A
#
# COMPACT_ATOMS: atom_id res chain seq x y z
N ASP A 1 3.97 -17.76 -7.28
CA ASP A 1 2.74 -17.12 -7.78
C ASP A 1 2.49 -15.76 -7.16
N LYS A 2 1.64 -14.94 -7.79
CA LYS A 2 1.16 -13.64 -7.25
C LYS A 2 -0.25 -13.84 -6.70
N PRO A 3 -0.43 -14.03 -5.38
CA PRO A 3 -1.75 -14.31 -4.81
C PRO A 3 -2.67 -13.10 -4.94
N VAL A 4 -3.97 -13.37 -5.05
CA VAL A 4 -4.98 -12.31 -5.02
C VAL A 4 -4.88 -11.56 -3.70
N GLY A 5 -4.90 -10.23 -3.78
CA GLY A 5 -4.75 -9.35 -2.62
C GLY A 5 -3.32 -8.90 -2.35
N LEU A 6 -2.31 -9.44 -3.04
CA LEU A 6 -0.94 -8.90 -2.97
C LEU A 6 -0.88 -7.55 -3.70
N VAL A 7 -0.49 -6.51 -2.96
CA VAL A 7 -0.28 -5.17 -3.49
C VAL A 7 1.07 -4.66 -3.02
N TRP A 8 1.81 -4.04 -3.95
CA TRP A 8 3.07 -3.36 -3.68
C TRP A 8 2.84 -1.85 -3.69
N PHE A 9 3.41 -1.17 -2.70
CA PHE A 9 3.36 0.27 -2.51
C PHE A 9 4.76 0.84 -2.67
N GLY A 10 4.88 1.91 -3.46
CA GLY A 10 6.09 2.72 -3.54
C GLY A 10 5.82 4.08 -2.92
N LEU A 11 6.72 4.53 -2.05
CA LEU A 11 6.66 5.84 -1.42
C LEU A 11 7.99 6.57 -1.63
N ALA A 12 7.90 7.79 -2.18
CA ALA A 12 9.04 8.66 -2.38
C ALA A 12 8.70 10.05 -1.83
N LEU A 13 9.56 10.53 -0.93
CA LEU A 13 9.49 11.88 -0.38
C LEU A 13 10.84 12.56 -0.61
N ALA A 14 10.84 13.82 -1.02
CA ALA A 14 12.07 14.54 -1.32
C ALA A 14 12.98 14.57 -0.09
N GLY A 15 14.26 14.22 -0.28
CA GLY A 15 15.24 14.14 0.80
C GLY A 15 15.15 12.88 1.67
N GLN A 16 14.23 11.95 1.39
CA GLN A 16 14.10 10.66 2.07
C GLN A 16 14.44 9.50 1.13
N PRO A 17 14.89 8.36 1.66
CA PRO A 17 15.01 7.12 0.89
C PRO A 17 13.66 6.70 0.30
N ILE A 18 13.68 6.14 -0.91
CA ILE A 18 12.49 5.50 -1.50
C ILE A 18 12.20 4.22 -0.73
N VAL A 19 10.94 4.03 -0.34
CA VAL A 19 10.49 2.83 0.37
C VAL A 19 9.56 2.05 -0.56
N ALA A 20 9.79 0.73 -0.62
CA ALA A 20 8.85 -0.20 -1.21
C ALA A 20 8.37 -1.16 -0.13
N GLU A 21 7.07 -1.27 0.04
CA GLU A 21 6.45 -2.27 0.93
C GLU A 21 5.35 -3.03 0.23
N HIS A 22 5.00 -4.19 0.77
CA HIS A 22 3.88 -4.97 0.24
C HIS A 22 2.90 -5.31 1.35
N GLN A 23 1.62 -5.34 0.98
CA GLN A 23 0.53 -5.78 1.83
C GLN A 23 -0.23 -6.90 1.13
N LEU A 24 -0.52 -7.97 1.87
CA LEU A 24 -1.47 -9.00 1.43
C LEU A 24 -2.82 -8.71 2.07
N PHE A 25 -3.77 -8.26 1.27
CA PHE A 25 -5.16 -8.07 1.69
C PHE A 25 -5.92 -9.40 1.67
N GLY A 26 -6.89 -9.53 2.57
CA GLY A 26 -7.77 -10.70 2.60
C GLY A 26 -8.53 -10.87 1.28
N HIS A 27 -8.80 -12.13 0.92
CA HIS A 27 -9.54 -12.47 -0.30
C HIS A 27 -11.04 -12.18 -0.17
N LYS A 28 -11.41 -10.89 -0.09
CA LYS A 28 -12.79 -10.40 0.08
C LYS A 28 -13.34 -9.70 -1.16
N GLY A 29 -12.79 -10.03 -2.33
CA GLY A 29 -13.20 -9.47 -3.62
C GLY A 29 -12.47 -8.18 -4.01
N ARG A 30 -12.67 -7.77 -5.26
CA ARG A 30 -11.91 -6.69 -5.93
C ARG A 30 -12.16 -5.31 -5.35
N GLU A 31 -13.40 -5.01 -4.99
CA GLU A 31 -13.79 -3.70 -4.44
C GLU A 31 -13.11 -3.48 -3.08
N PHE A 32 -13.26 -4.44 -2.15
CA PHE A 32 -12.59 -4.44 -0.86
C PHE A 32 -11.07 -4.23 -0.98
N ILE A 33 -10.40 -5.03 -1.82
CA ILE A 33 -8.93 -4.94 -1.98
C ILE A 33 -8.53 -3.53 -2.44
N ARG A 34 -9.28 -2.92 -3.38
CA ARG A 34 -8.98 -1.57 -3.88
C ARG A 34 -9.25 -0.50 -2.84
N HIS A 35 -10.34 -0.61 -2.08
CA HIS A 35 -10.64 0.32 -0.99
C HIS A 35 -9.54 0.31 0.06
N GLU A 36 -9.14 -0.88 0.52
CA GLU A 36 -8.10 -1.06 1.52
C GLU A 36 -6.72 -0.63 1.01
N THR A 37 -6.45 -0.82 -0.28
CA THR A 37 -5.23 -0.31 -0.93
C THR A 37 -5.13 1.20 -0.81
N VAL A 38 -6.22 1.93 -1.10
CA VAL A 38 -6.24 3.40 -1.01
C VAL A 38 -6.04 3.84 0.43
N ARG A 39 -6.78 3.26 1.37
CA ARG A 39 -6.65 3.54 2.81
C ARG A 39 -5.20 3.36 3.29
N HIS A 40 -4.59 2.23 2.96
CA HIS A 40 -3.21 1.92 3.34
C HIS A 40 -2.18 2.87 2.70
N ALA A 41 -2.35 3.24 1.42
CA ALA A 41 -1.47 4.22 0.78
C ALA A 41 -1.55 5.60 1.45
N LEU A 42 -2.74 6.03 1.88
CA LEU A 42 -2.92 7.27 2.62
C LEU A 42 -2.25 7.22 4.00
N GLU A 43 -2.40 6.10 4.72
CA GLU A 43 -1.72 5.87 5.99
C GLU A 43 -0.19 5.93 5.84
N LEU A 44 0.36 5.35 4.78
CA LEU A 44 1.80 5.42 4.48
C LEU A 44 2.27 6.85 4.21
N GLY A 45 1.52 7.59 3.39
CA GLY A 45 1.81 8.99 3.12
C GLY A 45 1.80 9.84 4.38
N LEU A 46 0.77 9.68 5.23
CA LEU A 46 0.67 10.41 6.50
C LEU A 46 1.84 10.09 7.44
N ARG A 47 2.20 8.82 7.60
CA ARG A 47 3.35 8.41 8.44
C ARG A 47 4.67 9.00 7.94
N ALA A 48 4.85 9.15 6.63
CA ALA A 48 6.08 9.70 6.07
C ALA A 48 6.18 11.23 6.23
N LEU A 49 5.08 11.93 6.49
CA LEU A 49 5.06 13.38 6.69
C LEU A 49 5.35 13.81 8.13
N GLY A 50 5.31 12.88 9.10
CA GLY A 50 5.51 13.16 10.53
C GLY A 50 4.20 13.46 11.24
#